data_AF-A0A5J4N5K6-F1
#
_entry.id   AF-A0A5J4N5K6-F1
#
_cell.length_a   1.000
_cell.length_b   1.000
_cell.length_c   1.000
_cell.angle_alpha   90.00
_cell.angle_beta   90.00
_cell.angle_gamma   90.00
#
_symmetry.space_group_name_H-M   'P 1'
#
loop_
_entity.id
_entity.type
_entity.pdbx_description
1 polymer ?
#
loop_
_entity_poly.entity_id
_entity_poly.type
_entity_poly.pdbx_seq_one_letter_code
_entity_poly.pdbx_strand_id
1 'polypeptide(L)'
;MASACDSQNGVSKKIVKDSSSKCSSDVQSVLQQFAKNVILLPQSDHVRVLQTVIRNKETTRNEFLFHADRLIRLVVEEGLNQLP
;
A
#
# COMPACT_ATOMS: atom_id res chain seq x y z
N MET A 1 -45.18 -7.53 -2.80
CA MET A 1 -44.58 -7.39 -1.45
C MET A 1 -43.96 -8.72 -1.09
N ALA A 2 -42.68 -8.75 -0.67
CA ALA A 2 -41.83 -9.95 -0.55
C ALA A 2 -41.68 -10.74 -1.89
N SER A 3 -40.66 -11.54 -2.18
CA SER A 3 -39.33 -11.78 -1.59
C SER A 3 -38.39 -12.28 -2.73
N ALA A 4 -37.06 -12.41 -2.63
CA ALA A 4 -36.15 -12.26 -1.48
C ALA A 4 -34.81 -11.59 -1.93
N CYS A 5 -33.67 -12.21 -1.61
CA CYS A 5 -32.31 -11.90 -2.08
C CYS A 5 -31.80 -13.06 -2.94
N ASP A 6 -30.97 -12.80 -3.95
CA ASP A 6 -30.07 -13.82 -4.50
C ASP A 6 -28.69 -13.23 -4.78
N SER A 7 -27.67 -13.87 -4.20
CA SER A 7 -26.26 -13.44 -4.27
C SER A 7 -25.41 -14.55 -4.88
N GLN A 8 -24.92 -14.34 -6.10
CA GLN A 8 -23.79 -15.05 -6.72
C GLN A 8 -23.15 -14.14 -7.78
N ASN A 9 -21.86 -14.16 -8.08
CA ASN A 9 -20.66 -14.72 -7.43
C ASN A 9 -19.45 -13.97 -8.05
N GLY A 10 -18.41 -13.65 -7.28
CA GLY A 10 -17.51 -12.52 -7.61
C GLY A 10 -16.01 -12.72 -7.33
N VAL A 11 -15.43 -13.78 -7.90
CA VAL A 11 -13.97 -13.99 -8.08
C VAL A 11 -13.11 -13.97 -6.79
N SER A 12 -12.81 -15.18 -6.31
CA SER A 12 -11.67 -15.42 -5.43
C SER A 12 -10.33 -15.06 -6.12
N LYS A 13 -9.66 -14.01 -5.65
CA LYS A 13 -8.20 -13.84 -5.85
C LYS A 13 -7.48 -13.63 -4.53
N LYS A 14 -7.16 -14.77 -3.93
CA LYS A 14 -6.05 -15.06 -3.01
C LYS A 14 -5.12 -13.85 -2.71
N ILE A 15 -5.43 -13.10 -1.66
CA ILE A 15 -4.51 -12.08 -1.14
C ILE A 15 -3.22 -12.79 -0.73
N VAL A 16 -2.09 -12.28 -1.24
CA VAL A 16 -0.76 -12.83 -1.01
C VAL A 16 -0.48 -12.85 0.49
N LYS A 17 -0.29 -14.07 1.01
CA LYS A 17 0.02 -14.33 2.42
C LYS A 17 1.53 -14.24 2.63
N ASP A 18 2.10 -13.07 2.37
CA ASP A 18 3.50 -12.83 2.74
C ASP A 18 3.61 -12.46 4.21
N SER A 19 4.66 -12.95 4.85
CA SER A 19 4.79 -13.00 6.31
C SER A 19 5.82 -11.98 6.76
N SER A 20 5.55 -11.29 7.87
CA SER A 20 6.45 -10.33 8.56
C SER A 20 6.43 -8.84 8.15
N SER A 21 5.24 -8.23 8.04
CA SER A 21 5.09 -6.92 8.68
C SER A 21 3.73 -6.77 9.36
N LYS A 22 3.72 -6.47 10.66
CA LYS A 22 2.50 -6.36 11.45
C LYS A 22 1.95 -4.94 11.31
N CYS A 23 1.23 -4.68 10.21
CA CYS A 23 0.47 -3.45 10.07
C CYS A 23 -0.60 -3.36 11.18
N SER A 24 -0.80 -2.17 11.73
CA SER A 24 -1.83 -1.94 12.76
C SER A 24 -3.19 -2.36 12.22
N SER A 25 -4.00 -3.03 13.04
CA SER A 25 -5.32 -3.56 12.68
C SER A 25 -6.22 -2.53 11.98
N ASP A 26 -6.05 -1.28 12.38
CA ASP A 26 -6.86 -0.12 12.01
C ASP A 26 -6.53 0.34 10.57
N VAL A 27 -5.31 0.06 10.08
CA VAL A 27 -4.94 0.30 8.69
C VAL A 27 -5.56 -0.76 7.78
N GLN A 28 -5.63 -2.02 8.24
CA GLN A 28 -6.28 -3.08 7.45
C GLN A 28 -7.79 -2.86 7.33
N SER A 29 -8.49 -2.43 8.39
CA SER A 29 -9.93 -2.18 8.34
C SER A 29 -10.29 -1.01 7.41
N VAL A 30 -9.53 0.09 7.44
CA VAL A 30 -9.70 1.21 6.50
C VAL A 30 -9.40 0.78 5.07
N LEU A 31 -8.33 0.02 4.83
CA LEU A 31 -8.06 -0.52 3.49
C LEU A 31 -9.21 -1.44 3.05
N GLN A 32 -9.68 -2.37 3.87
CA GLN A 32 -10.81 -3.25 3.54
C GLN A 32 -12.06 -2.48 3.08
N GLN A 33 -12.28 -1.27 3.59
CA GLN A 33 -13.40 -0.39 3.26
C GLN A 33 -13.25 0.34 1.90
N PHE A 34 -12.02 0.62 1.44
CA PHE A 34 -11.76 1.43 0.23
C PHE A 34 -10.97 0.69 -0.88
N ALA A 35 -10.35 -0.46 -0.60
CA ALA A 35 -9.23 -1.00 -1.38
C ALA A 35 -9.58 -2.01 -2.49
N LYS A 36 -10.72 -1.88 -3.20
CA LYS A 36 -10.93 -2.69 -4.41
C LYS A 36 -9.83 -2.45 -5.46
N ASN A 37 -9.34 -1.21 -5.56
CA ASN A 37 -8.31 -0.78 -6.50
C ASN A 37 -7.12 -0.06 -5.80
N VAL A 38 -6.95 -0.23 -4.48
CA VAL A 38 -5.85 0.40 -3.74
C VAL A 38 -4.81 -0.66 -3.38
N ILE A 39 -3.61 -0.49 -3.90
CA ILE A 39 -2.48 -1.39 -3.66
C ILE A 39 -1.49 -0.65 -2.76
N LEU A 40 -1.12 -1.28 -1.65
CA LEU A 40 -0.18 -0.71 -0.69
C LEU A 40 1.26 -1.12 -1.05
N LEU A 41 2.17 -0.15 -1.14
CA LEU A 41 3.59 -0.41 -1.31
C LEU A 41 4.12 -1.31 -0.17
N PRO A 42 4.92 -2.36 -0.45
CA PRO A 42 5.48 -3.23 0.57
C PRO A 42 6.21 -2.45 1.69
N GLN A 43 5.75 -2.60 2.94
CA GLN A 43 6.24 -1.82 4.09
C GLN A 43 7.57 -2.35 4.66
N SER A 44 8.58 -2.53 3.80
CA SER A 44 9.94 -2.91 4.18
C SER A 44 10.62 -1.83 5.03
N ASP A 45 11.63 -2.22 5.81
CA ASP A 45 12.40 -1.29 6.64
C ASP A 45 13.07 -0.20 5.81
N HIS A 46 13.49 -0.52 4.58
CA HIS A 46 14.01 0.46 3.64
C HIS A 46 12.97 1.53 3.30
N VAL A 47 11.74 1.16 2.94
CA VAL A 47 10.64 2.12 2.69
C VAL A 47 10.33 2.93 3.95
N ARG A 48 10.37 2.31 5.14
CA ARG A 48 10.19 3.01 6.43
C ARG A 48 11.28 4.07 6.64
N VAL A 49 12.55 3.75 6.38
CA VAL A 49 13.67 4.71 6.47
C VAL A 49 13.48 5.87 5.50
N LEU A 50 13.14 5.61 4.23
CA LEU A 50 12.87 6.68 3.25
C LEU A 50 11.74 7.61 3.74
N GLN A 51 10.63 7.03 4.19
CA GLN A 51 9.50 7.80 4.73
C GLN A 51 9.85 8.58 5.99
N THR A 52 10.69 8.03 6.88
CA THR A 52 11.15 8.72 8.10
C THR A 52 11.97 9.95 7.76
N VAL A 53 12.92 9.85 6.82
CA VAL A 53 13.73 10.99 6.37
C VAL A 53 12.86 12.04 5.68
N ILE A 54 11.97 11.65 4.77
CA ILE A 54 11.08 12.58 4.05
C ILE A 54 10.09 13.29 4.99
N ARG A 55 9.69 12.66 6.11
CA ARG A 55 8.76 13.23 7.11
C ARG A 55 9.45 14.02 8.23
N ASN A 56 10.78 13.94 8.37
CA ASN A 56 11.49 14.67 9.42
C ASN A 56 11.62 16.15 9.04
N LYS A 57 11.12 17.04 9.90
CA LYS A 57 11.20 18.51 9.74
C LYS A 57 12.63 19.05 9.67
N GLU A 58 13.61 18.30 10.19
CA GLU A 58 15.02 18.72 10.34
C GLU A 58 15.89 18.24 9.16
N THR A 59 15.34 17.44 8.24
CA THR A 59 16.04 16.91 7.07
C THR A 59 16.42 18.01 6.09
N THR A 60 17.66 18.00 5.61
CA THR A 60 18.13 19.00 4.65
C THR A 60 17.47 18.84 3.29
N ARG A 61 17.38 19.93 2.51
CA ARG A 61 16.81 19.89 1.15
C ARG A 61 17.44 18.82 0.25
N ASN A 62 18.74 18.61 0.36
CA ASN A 62 19.47 17.66 -0.49
C ASN A 62 19.15 16.21 -0.09
N GLU A 63 19.09 15.92 1.21
CA GLU A 63 18.65 14.60 1.71
C GLU A 63 17.19 14.33 1.36
N PHE A 64 16.31 15.31 1.51
CA PHE A 64 14.90 15.19 1.13
C PHE A 64 14.77 14.79 -0.35
N LEU A 65 15.43 15.50 -1.27
CA LEU A 65 15.38 15.20 -2.70
C LEU A 65 15.92 13.78 -2.99
N PHE A 66 17.07 13.43 -2.43
CA PHE A 66 17.68 12.11 -2.62
C PHE A 66 16.78 10.95 -2.15
N HIS A 67 16.12 11.11 -1.00
CA HIS A 67 15.23 10.07 -0.46
C HIS A 67 13.87 10.06 -1.19
N ALA A 68 13.34 11.22 -1.58
CA ALA A 68 12.10 11.35 -2.33
C ALA A 68 12.22 10.70 -3.72
N ASP A 69 13.28 10.99 -4.47
CA ASP A 69 13.52 10.38 -5.78
C ASP A 69 13.62 8.85 -5.68
N ARG A 70 14.23 8.34 -4.60
CA ARG A 70 14.32 6.90 -4.33
C ARG A 70 12.98 6.29 -3.97
N LEU A 71 12.13 6.99 -3.21
CA LEU A 71 10.78 6.52 -2.89
C LEU A 71 9.86 6.56 -4.12
N ILE A 72 9.95 7.60 -4.95
CA ILE A 72 9.20 7.72 -6.22
C ILE A 72 9.52 6.55 -7.14
N ARG A 73 10.81 6.19 -7.30
CA ARG A 73 11.22 5.03 -8.12
C ARG A 73 10.52 3.72 -7.68
N LEU A 74 10.49 3.44 -6.36
CA LEU A 74 9.81 2.26 -5.83
C LEU A 74 8.29 2.28 -6.07
N VAL A 75 7.65 3.45 -5.96
CA VAL A 75 6.21 3.60 -6.24
C VAL A 75 5.90 3.40 -7.73
N VAL A 76 6.75 3.92 -8.62
CA VAL A 76 6.59 3.72 -10.07
C VAL A 76 6.83 2.26 -10.46
N GLU A 77 7.86 1.60 -9.90
CA GLU A 77 8.15 0.19 -10.12
C GLU A 77 6.96 -0.71 -9.75
N GLU A 78 6.40 -0.54 -8.54
CA GLU A 78 5.22 -1.32 -8.11
C GLU A 78 3.93 -0.95 -8.86
N GLY A 79 3.86 0.26 -9.43
CA GLY A 79 2.79 0.67 -10.35
C GLY A 79 2.89 0.02 -11.73
N LEU A 80 4.11 -0.08 -12.28
CA LEU A 80 4.38 -0.77 -13.56
C LEU A 80 4.15 -2.28 -13.43
N ASN A 81 4.38 -2.87 -12.26
CA ASN A 81 4.04 -4.27 -11.95
C ASN A 81 2.53 -4.58 -12.04
N GLN A 82 1.65 -3.59 -12.18
CA GLN A 82 0.19 -3.76 -12.35
C GLN A 82 -0.27 -3.65 -13.81
N LEU A 83 0.65 -3.48 -14.76
CA LEU A 83 0.31 -3.47 -16.19
C LEU A 83 -0.01 -4.90 -16.67
N PRO A 84 -0.99 -5.07 -17.60
CA PRO A 84 -1.41 -6.37 -18.12
C PRO A 84 -0.44 -6.97 -19.15
#